data_AF-D4C6I9-F1
#
_entry.id   AF-D4C6I9-F1
#
_cell.length_a   1.000
_cell.length_b   1.000
_cell.length_c   1.000
_cell.angle_alpha   90.00
_cell.angle_beta   90.00
_cell.angle_gamma   90.00
#
_symmetry.space_group_name_H-M   'P 1'
#
loop_
_entity.id
_entity.type
_entity.pdbx_description
1 polymer ?
#
loop_
_entity_poly.entity_id
_entity_poly.type
_entity_poly.pdbx_seq_one_letter_code
_entity_poly.pdbx_strand_id
1 'polypeptide(L)'
;MSNLTPSPKSKTSISVREMRQILGLKKVEAYWLVHQNRFRTITAAGRMRIMLDSFEEWYAGQFHYKKVNGEAPGSKWEKTTMSIRETASLLGMQDATLYDLLKKKPFQVIHVDNKSRIDRASFWAWYESQAFYRTVADQQADSQKFGETLTMPEVARILGIHRNNVYYLVQKGCFETIQTPRTKLIRKDSFDRWYEGQNKYRIVSAVDGGDKDGIHC
;
A
#
# COMPACT_ATOMS: atom_id res chain seq x y z
N MET A 1 -47.53 2.01 -37.21
CA MET A 1 -47.14 3.18 -36.39
C MET A 1 -46.19 2.69 -35.32
N SER A 2 -44.89 2.91 -35.50
CA SER A 2 -43.82 2.49 -34.59
C SER A 2 -43.78 3.44 -33.40
N ASN A 3 -44.12 2.95 -32.21
CA ASN A 3 -44.01 3.71 -30.97
C ASN A 3 -42.53 3.80 -30.56
N LEU A 4 -41.92 4.97 -30.77
CA LEU A 4 -40.64 5.34 -30.19
C LEU A 4 -40.85 5.61 -28.69
N THR A 5 -40.50 4.65 -27.85
CA THR A 5 -40.38 4.88 -26.40
C THR A 5 -39.22 5.86 -26.17
N PRO A 6 -39.44 7.07 -25.62
CA PRO A 6 -38.35 7.98 -25.34
C PRO A 6 -37.46 7.36 -24.25
N SER A 7 -36.18 7.17 -24.59
CA SER A 7 -35.13 6.89 -23.61
C SER A 7 -35.24 7.87 -22.43
N PRO A 8 -35.14 7.42 -21.17
CA PRO A 8 -35.24 8.31 -20.02
C PRO A 8 -34.16 9.39 -20.12
N LYS A 9 -34.57 10.64 -20.31
CA LYS A 9 -33.66 11.79 -20.39
C LYS A 9 -32.76 11.80 -19.16
N SER A 10 -31.44 11.77 -19.37
CA SER A 10 -30.47 11.89 -18.29
C SER A 10 -30.70 13.23 -17.55
N LYS A 11 -30.74 13.18 -16.22
CA LYS A 11 -30.94 14.39 -15.42
C LYS A 11 -29.72 15.29 -15.56
N THR A 12 -29.91 16.54 -15.98
CA THR A 12 -28.83 17.54 -16.06
C THR A 12 -28.44 18.10 -14.69
N SER A 13 -29.39 18.15 -13.74
CA SER A 13 -29.16 18.70 -12.41
C SER A 13 -30.02 18.03 -11.33
N ILE A 14 -29.49 17.99 -10.11
CA ILE A 14 -30.12 17.37 -8.94
C ILE A 14 -30.39 18.40 -7.85
N SER A 15 -31.38 18.15 -6.99
CA SER A 15 -31.63 18.95 -5.80
C SER A 15 -30.64 18.61 -4.67
N VAL A 16 -30.50 19.50 -3.68
CA VAL A 16 -29.73 19.23 -2.46
C VAL A 16 -30.25 17.99 -1.72
N ARG A 17 -31.56 17.74 -1.77
CA ARG A 17 -32.18 16.55 -1.18
C ARG A 17 -31.74 15.27 -1.88
N GLU A 18 -31.66 15.29 -3.22
CA GLU A 18 -31.16 14.15 -4.00
C GLU A 18 -29.66 13.92 -3.72
N MET A 19 -28.82 14.97 -3.73
CA MET A 19 -27.40 14.84 -3.36
C MET A 19 -27.23 14.23 -1.95
N ARG A 20 -28.04 14.69 -0.99
CA ARG A 20 -28.08 14.13 0.36
C ARG A 20 -28.37 12.64 0.36
N GLN A 21 -29.32 12.18 -0.46
CA GLN A 21 -29.65 10.75 -0.57
C GLN A 21 -28.52 9.96 -1.25
N ILE A 22 -27.92 10.52 -2.31
CA ILE A 22 -26.80 9.92 -3.02
C ILE A 22 -25.61 9.69 -2.07
N LEU A 23 -25.27 10.68 -1.26
CA LEU A 23 -24.12 10.65 -0.35
C LEU A 23 -24.44 10.16 1.07
N GLY A 24 -25.71 9.89 1.39
CA GLY A 24 -26.12 9.43 2.72
C GLY A 24 -25.98 10.48 3.83
N LEU A 25 -25.96 11.76 3.47
CA LEU A 25 -25.65 12.84 4.42
C LEU A 25 -26.84 13.25 5.30
N LYS A 26 -26.54 13.91 6.41
CA LYS A 26 -27.56 14.68 7.16
C LYS A 26 -27.87 15.99 6.44
N LYS A 27 -29.02 16.61 6.76
CA LYS A 27 -29.46 17.87 6.13
C LYS A 27 -28.40 18.97 6.28
N VAL A 28 -27.93 19.22 7.50
CA VAL A 28 -26.98 20.31 7.78
C VAL A 28 -25.68 20.12 6.99
N GLU A 29 -25.15 18.90 6.97
CA GLU A 29 -23.92 18.55 6.25
C GLU A 29 -24.05 18.71 4.74
N ALA A 30 -25.15 18.23 4.16
CA ALA A 30 -25.41 18.41 2.72
C ALA A 30 -25.50 19.90 2.34
N TYR A 31 -26.13 20.74 3.17
CA TYR A 31 -26.18 22.17 2.92
C TYR A 31 -24.80 22.80 3.07
N TRP A 32 -24.03 22.44 4.10
CA TRP A 32 -22.67 22.93 4.28
C TRP A 32 -21.77 22.61 3.08
N LEU A 33 -21.82 21.37 2.57
CA LEU A 33 -21.07 20.95 1.39
C LEU A 33 -21.39 21.80 0.16
N VAL A 34 -22.66 22.14 -0.06
CA VAL A 34 -23.05 23.03 -1.18
C VAL A 34 -22.44 24.43 -1.02
N HIS A 35 -22.39 24.97 0.20
CA HIS A 35 -21.82 26.31 0.45
C HIS A 35 -20.29 26.36 0.32
N GLN A 36 -19.61 25.20 0.23
CA GLN A 36 -18.18 25.16 -0.07
C GLN A 36 -17.84 25.45 -1.53
N ASN A 37 -18.84 25.62 -2.41
CA ASN A 37 -18.66 25.93 -3.83
C ASN A 37 -17.74 24.95 -4.57
N ARG A 38 -17.73 23.68 -4.18
CA ARG A 38 -16.89 22.63 -4.80
C ARG A 38 -17.42 22.13 -6.15
N PHE A 39 -18.68 22.41 -6.45
CA PHE A 39 -19.36 22.04 -7.70
C PHE A 39 -20.37 23.13 -8.06
N ARG A 40 -20.72 23.20 -9.35
CA ARG A 40 -21.57 24.25 -9.91
C ARG A 40 -23.01 24.13 -9.44
N THR A 41 -23.57 25.23 -8.96
CA THR A 41 -24.99 25.35 -8.61
C THR A 41 -25.68 26.40 -9.47
N ILE A 42 -26.95 26.18 -9.79
CA ILE A 42 -27.81 27.13 -10.49
C ILE A 42 -29.14 27.30 -9.74
N THR A 43 -29.83 28.40 -9.98
CA THR A 43 -31.22 28.57 -9.54
C THR A 43 -32.16 28.26 -10.70
N ALA A 44 -33.03 27.27 -10.54
CA ALA A 44 -34.05 26.93 -11.53
C ALA A 44 -35.43 26.94 -10.85
N ALA A 45 -36.35 27.76 -11.40
CA ALA A 45 -37.69 27.97 -10.83
C ALA A 45 -37.67 28.31 -9.32
N GLY A 46 -36.78 29.22 -8.92
CA GLY A 46 -36.62 29.66 -7.53
C GLY A 46 -36.02 28.62 -6.57
N ARG A 47 -35.52 27.48 -7.09
CA ARG A 47 -34.90 26.42 -6.29
C ARG A 47 -33.46 26.18 -6.72
N MET A 48 -32.58 26.02 -5.74
CA MET A 48 -31.17 25.67 -5.99
C MET A 48 -31.06 24.25 -6.54
N ARG A 49 -30.30 24.10 -7.63
CA ARG A 49 -29.96 22.84 -8.27
C ARG A 49 -28.45 22.72 -8.42
N ILE A 50 -27.95 21.51 -8.27
CA ILE A 50 -26.55 21.13 -8.43
C ILE A 50 -26.39 20.52 -9.81
N MET A 51 -25.46 21.04 -10.60
CA MET A 51 -25.17 20.50 -11.93
C MET A 51 -24.51 19.13 -11.79
N LEU A 52 -25.10 18.12 -12.43
CA LEU A 52 -24.71 16.72 -12.20
C LEU A 52 -23.29 16.44 -12.72
N ASP A 53 -22.93 16.99 -13.88
CA ASP A 53 -21.58 16.92 -14.46
C ASP A 53 -20.51 17.43 -13.48
N SER A 54 -20.72 18.61 -12.92
CA SER A 54 -19.79 19.24 -11.99
C SER A 54 -19.73 18.52 -10.64
N PHE A 55 -20.84 17.96 -10.18
CA PHE A 55 -20.88 17.11 -8.98
C PHE A 55 -20.06 15.83 -9.18
N GLU A 56 -20.22 15.15 -10.33
CA GLU A 56 -19.49 13.92 -10.63
C GLU A 56 -18.00 14.18 -10.84
N GLU A 57 -17.63 15.30 -11.48
CA GLU A 57 -16.23 15.72 -11.62
C GLU A 57 -15.58 15.97 -10.24
N TRP A 58 -16.30 16.69 -9.36
CA TRP A 58 -15.86 16.88 -7.98
C TRP A 58 -15.74 15.55 -7.22
N TYR A 59 -16.74 14.67 -7.35
CA TYR A 59 -16.77 13.37 -6.68
C TYR A 59 -15.60 12.47 -7.10
N ALA A 60 -15.26 12.47 -8.39
CA ALA A 60 -14.12 11.77 -8.95
C ALA A 60 -12.77 12.31 -8.41
N GLY A 61 -12.73 13.56 -7.94
CA GLY A 61 -11.51 14.23 -7.46
C GLY A 61 -11.28 14.19 -5.95
N GLN A 62 -12.25 13.75 -5.15
CA GLN A 62 -12.22 13.77 -3.68
C GLN A 62 -12.19 12.36 -3.09
N PHE A 63 -11.94 12.20 -1.79
CA PHE A 63 -11.87 10.88 -1.14
C PHE A 63 -12.65 10.77 0.18
N HIS A 64 -13.36 11.83 0.57
CA HIS A 64 -14.06 11.93 1.83
C HIS A 64 -15.50 11.37 1.73
N TYR A 65 -16.29 11.91 0.82
CA TYR A 65 -17.69 11.56 0.64
C TYR A 65 -17.84 10.29 -0.19
N LYS A 66 -18.74 9.40 0.23
CA LYS A 66 -19.03 8.13 -0.47
C LYS A 66 -20.49 8.11 -0.89
N LYS A 67 -20.77 7.60 -2.08
CA LYS A 67 -22.14 7.27 -2.49
C LYS A 67 -22.64 6.09 -1.66
N VAL A 68 -23.92 6.14 -1.25
CA VAL A 68 -24.56 5.04 -0.48
C VAL A 68 -24.60 3.75 -1.31
N ASN A 69 -24.99 3.88 -2.58
CA ASN A 69 -25.08 2.78 -3.54
C ASN A 69 -24.37 3.19 -4.84
N GLY A 70 -23.05 3.32 -4.82
CA GLY A 70 -22.29 3.72 -5.98
C GLY A 70 -20.80 3.46 -5.88
N GLU A 71 -20.08 3.86 -6.92
CA GLU A 71 -18.64 3.69 -7.02
C GLU A 71 -17.90 4.46 -5.92
N ALA A 72 -16.71 3.95 -5.58
CA ALA A 72 -15.81 4.63 -4.66
C ALA A 72 -15.40 6.01 -5.21
N PRO A 73 -15.20 7.02 -4.34
CA PRO A 73 -14.75 8.32 -4.78
C PRO A 73 -13.28 8.30 -5.21
N GLY A 74 -12.84 9.33 -5.94
CA GLY A 74 -11.42 9.49 -6.25
C GLY A 74 -10.93 8.79 -7.53
N SER A 75 -11.85 8.35 -8.40
CA SER A 75 -11.53 7.67 -9.67
C SER A 75 -10.57 8.46 -10.59
N LYS A 76 -10.55 9.80 -10.47
CA LYS A 76 -9.58 10.65 -11.18
C LYS A 76 -8.13 10.30 -10.87
N TRP A 77 -7.86 9.78 -9.68
CA TRP A 77 -6.52 9.54 -9.13
C TRP A 77 -6.14 8.07 -9.04
N GLU A 78 -7.08 7.16 -9.29
CA GLU A 78 -6.90 5.73 -9.09
C GLU A 78 -5.76 5.14 -9.95
N LYS A 79 -5.60 5.63 -11.17
CA LYS A 79 -4.57 5.17 -12.10
C LYS A 79 -3.20 5.79 -11.85
N THR A 80 -3.16 7.04 -11.39
CA THR A 80 -1.95 7.84 -11.28
C THR A 80 -1.38 7.83 -9.87
N THR A 81 -2.14 7.41 -8.86
CA THR A 81 -1.72 7.49 -7.47
C THR A 81 -1.97 6.20 -6.71
N MET A 82 -1.35 6.10 -5.54
CA MET A 82 -1.61 5.09 -4.53
C MET A 82 -1.75 5.76 -3.16
N SER A 83 -2.52 5.19 -2.26
CA SER A 83 -2.52 5.57 -0.85
C SER A 83 -1.24 5.07 -0.19
N ILE A 84 -0.90 5.68 0.95
CA ILE A 84 0.19 5.21 1.81
C ILE A 84 -0.02 3.73 2.16
N ARG A 85 -1.23 3.34 2.57
CA ARG A 85 -1.54 1.95 2.93
C ARG A 85 -1.39 0.99 1.76
N GLU A 86 -1.85 1.35 0.56
CA GLU A 86 -1.66 0.53 -0.65
C GLU A 86 -0.17 0.32 -0.96
N THR A 87 0.64 1.38 -0.87
CA THR A 87 2.08 1.28 -1.10
C THR A 87 2.80 0.48 0.00
N ALA A 88 2.37 0.60 1.26
CA ALA A 88 2.92 -0.19 2.37
C ALA A 88 2.65 -1.69 2.16
N SER A 89 1.41 -2.03 1.83
CA SER A 89 1.00 -3.39 1.46
C SER A 89 1.77 -3.90 0.25
N LEU A 90 1.95 -3.08 -0.79
CA LEU A 90 2.69 -3.44 -2.00
C LEU A 90 4.14 -3.84 -1.68
N LEU A 91 4.78 -3.13 -0.75
CA LEU A 91 6.15 -3.40 -0.30
C LEU A 91 6.23 -4.43 0.85
N GLY A 92 5.11 -4.91 1.37
CA GLY A 92 5.07 -5.84 2.50
C GLY A 92 5.59 -5.25 3.81
N MET A 93 5.39 -3.95 4.03
CA MET A 93 5.83 -3.24 5.24
C MET A 93 4.67 -2.60 6.00
N GLN A 94 4.93 -2.23 7.26
CA GLN A 94 3.97 -1.49 8.07
C GLN A 94 3.86 -0.03 7.61
N ASP A 95 2.69 0.58 7.76
CA ASP A 95 2.44 2.00 7.42
C ASP A 95 3.48 2.93 8.09
N ALA A 96 3.82 2.68 9.36
CA ALA A 96 4.83 3.46 10.09
C ALA A 96 6.21 3.43 9.42
N THR A 97 6.64 2.27 8.94
CA THR A 97 7.90 2.09 8.22
C THR A 97 7.88 2.84 6.89
N LEU A 98 6.73 2.83 6.19
CA LEU A 98 6.58 3.62 4.98
C LEU A 98 6.65 5.12 5.27
N TYR A 99 6.05 5.61 6.37
CA TYR A 99 6.18 7.02 6.76
C TYR A 99 7.64 7.43 6.97
N ASP A 100 8.47 6.59 7.60
CA ASP A 100 9.90 6.86 7.75
C ASP A 100 10.65 6.86 6.42
N LEU A 101 10.26 6.01 5.48
CA LEU A 101 10.77 6.05 4.10
C LEU A 101 10.36 7.35 3.40
N LEU A 102 9.12 7.80 3.53
CA LEU A 102 8.64 9.05 2.92
C LEU A 102 9.39 10.29 3.41
N LYS A 103 9.87 10.32 4.66
CA LYS A 103 10.72 11.41 5.18
C LYS A 103 12.01 11.60 4.37
N LYS A 104 12.50 10.52 3.75
CA LYS A 104 13.70 10.53 2.88
C LYS A 104 13.39 11.05 1.46
N LYS A 105 12.12 11.34 1.15
CA LYS A 105 11.64 11.82 -0.15
C LYS A 105 12.12 10.99 -1.36
N PRO A 106 12.01 9.65 -1.33
CA PRO A 106 12.47 8.79 -2.42
C PRO A 106 11.65 8.94 -3.72
N PHE A 107 10.38 9.30 -3.60
CA PHE A 107 9.44 9.48 -4.70
C PHE A 107 8.40 10.54 -4.31
N GLN A 108 7.59 10.97 -5.27
CA GLN A 108 6.72 12.12 -5.13
C GLN A 108 5.46 11.78 -4.32
N VAL A 109 5.16 12.67 -3.36
CA VAL A 109 3.91 12.67 -2.61
C VAL A 109 3.09 13.88 -3.05
N ILE A 110 1.83 13.66 -3.40
CA ILE A 110 0.87 14.69 -3.76
C ILE A 110 -0.22 14.79 -2.68
N HIS A 111 -0.75 15.99 -2.47
CA HIS A 111 -1.85 16.22 -1.53
C HIS A 111 -3.15 16.45 -2.31
N VAL A 112 -4.12 15.57 -2.07
CA VAL A 112 -5.43 15.61 -2.72
C VAL A 112 -6.52 15.51 -1.65
N ASP A 113 -7.39 16.51 -1.57
CA ASP A 113 -8.51 16.56 -0.61
C ASP A 113 -8.06 16.24 0.83
N ASN A 114 -6.99 16.92 1.28
CA ASN A 114 -6.34 16.74 2.58
C ASN A 114 -5.78 15.33 2.86
N LYS A 115 -5.62 14.49 1.83
CA LYS A 115 -4.97 13.18 1.92
C LYS A 115 -3.67 13.17 1.14
N SER A 116 -2.62 12.63 1.75
CA SER A 116 -1.36 12.35 1.08
C SER A 116 -1.50 11.11 0.19
N ARG A 117 -1.05 11.23 -1.05
CA ARG A 117 -1.01 10.14 -2.03
C ARG A 117 0.35 10.06 -2.68
N ILE A 118 0.74 8.86 -3.07
CA ILE A 118 2.01 8.58 -3.72
C ILE A 118 1.76 8.59 -5.21
N ASP A 119 2.54 9.39 -5.95
CA ASP A 119 2.50 9.35 -7.41
C ASP A 119 3.08 8.00 -7.90
N ARG A 120 2.30 7.31 -8.72
CA ARG A 120 2.61 5.93 -9.12
C ARG A 120 3.84 5.87 -10.03
N ALA A 121 4.00 6.82 -10.94
CA ALA A 121 5.11 6.83 -11.89
C ALA A 121 6.45 7.06 -11.16
N SER A 122 6.51 8.03 -10.26
CA SER A 122 7.70 8.31 -9.46
C SER A 122 8.03 7.17 -8.50
N PHE A 123 7.03 6.49 -7.92
CA PHE A 123 7.24 5.30 -7.11
C PHE A 123 7.94 4.20 -7.92
N TRP A 124 7.45 3.87 -9.11
CA TRP A 124 8.03 2.81 -9.92
C TRP A 124 9.42 3.18 -10.46
N ALA A 125 9.64 4.43 -10.87
CA ALA A 125 10.97 4.90 -11.27
C ALA A 125 11.98 4.78 -10.12
N TRP A 126 11.58 5.17 -8.90
CA TRP A 126 12.40 4.95 -7.71
C TRP A 126 12.61 3.46 -7.45
N TYR A 127 11.55 2.65 -7.50
CA TYR A 127 11.61 1.22 -7.26
C TYR A 127 12.59 0.52 -8.19
N GLU A 128 12.57 0.84 -9.48
CA GLU A 128 13.47 0.29 -10.50
C GLU A 128 14.93 0.75 -10.35
N SER A 129 15.15 1.94 -9.77
CA SER A 129 16.50 2.48 -9.55
C SER A 129 17.30 1.78 -8.44
N GLN A 130 16.66 0.86 -7.71
CA GLN A 130 17.21 0.25 -6.50
C GLN A 130 16.82 -1.22 -6.39
N ALA A 131 17.48 -1.96 -5.51
CA ALA A 131 17.21 -3.39 -5.31
C ALA A 131 17.01 -3.81 -3.84
N PHE A 132 16.91 -2.83 -2.93
CA PHE A 132 16.69 -3.04 -1.51
C PHE A 132 15.20 -3.28 -1.17
N TYR A 133 14.33 -2.37 -1.59
CA TYR A 133 12.89 -2.48 -1.42
C TYR A 133 12.33 -3.34 -2.55
N ARG A 134 11.57 -4.38 -2.19
CA ARG A 134 10.97 -5.34 -3.14
C ARG A 134 9.49 -5.42 -2.86
N THR A 135 8.67 -5.51 -3.91
CA THR A 135 7.23 -5.77 -3.73
C THR A 135 7.01 -7.16 -3.15
N VAL A 136 5.86 -7.42 -2.54
CA VAL A 136 5.51 -8.75 -2.01
C VAL A 136 5.58 -9.82 -3.12
N ALA A 137 5.10 -9.49 -4.32
CA ALA A 137 5.17 -10.39 -5.47
C ALA A 137 6.63 -10.71 -5.86
N ASP A 138 7.48 -9.70 -5.91
CA ASP A 138 8.90 -9.86 -6.23
C ASP A 138 9.64 -10.64 -5.14
N GLN A 139 9.32 -10.41 -3.86
CA GLN A 139 9.85 -11.20 -2.75
C GLN A 139 9.49 -12.68 -2.89
N GLN A 140 8.25 -12.98 -3.29
CA GLN A 140 7.80 -14.34 -3.52
C GLN A 140 8.49 -14.99 -4.72
N ALA A 141 8.67 -14.25 -5.83
CA ALA A 141 9.41 -14.72 -7.00
C ALA A 141 10.89 -14.99 -6.66
N ASP A 142 11.51 -14.11 -5.89
CA ASP A 142 12.88 -14.28 -5.39
C ASP A 142 12.97 -15.56 -4.52
N SER A 143 12.01 -15.79 -3.62
CA SER A 143 11.93 -17.03 -2.82
C SER A 143 11.76 -18.29 -3.68
N GLN A 144 10.94 -18.25 -4.74
CA GLN A 144 10.79 -19.40 -5.63
C GLN A 144 12.07 -19.71 -6.43
N LYS A 145 12.80 -18.67 -6.85
CA LYS A 145 14.07 -18.82 -7.58
C LYS A 145 15.18 -19.39 -6.69
N PHE A 146 15.25 -18.94 -5.45
CA PHE A 146 16.31 -19.33 -4.52
C PHE A 146 16.00 -20.60 -3.72
N GLY A 147 14.73 -21.02 -3.69
CA GLY A 147 14.24 -22.10 -2.84
C GLY A 147 14.17 -21.68 -1.38
N GLU A 148 14.09 -22.66 -0.47
CA GLU A 148 14.13 -22.38 0.96
C GLU A 148 15.51 -21.83 1.36
N THR A 149 15.52 -20.60 1.88
CA THR A 149 16.72 -19.90 2.31
C THR A 149 16.55 -19.35 3.71
N LEU A 150 17.66 -19.15 4.41
CA LEU A 150 17.75 -18.56 5.73
C LEU A 150 18.63 -17.31 5.67
N THR A 151 18.20 -16.25 6.32
CA THR A 151 19.02 -15.07 6.55
C THR A 151 20.04 -15.32 7.67
N MET A 152 21.12 -14.53 7.72
CA MET A 152 22.11 -14.63 8.82
C MET A 152 21.46 -14.49 10.22
N PRO A 153 20.55 -13.53 10.46
CA PRO A 153 19.88 -13.41 11.75
C PRO A 153 18.98 -14.61 12.09
N GLU A 154 18.35 -15.24 11.10
CA GLU A 154 17.55 -16.46 11.34
C GLU A 154 18.45 -17.62 11.76
N VAL A 155 19.57 -17.84 11.08
CA VAL A 155 20.55 -18.86 11.48
C VAL A 155 21.12 -18.57 12.87
N ALA A 156 21.40 -17.31 13.18
CA ALA A 156 21.85 -16.90 14.51
C ALA A 156 20.82 -17.28 15.59
N ARG A 157 19.53 -17.02 15.33
CA ARG A 157 18.43 -17.37 16.23
C ARG A 157 18.25 -18.88 16.36
N ILE A 158 18.26 -19.62 15.24
CA ILE A 158 18.12 -21.08 15.21
C ILE A 158 19.22 -21.75 16.04
N LEU A 159 20.46 -21.26 15.94
CA LEU A 159 21.60 -21.83 16.67
C LEU A 159 21.78 -21.24 18.08
N GLY A 160 21.01 -20.21 18.46
CA GLY A 160 21.21 -19.48 19.71
C GLY A 160 22.58 -18.82 19.83
N ILE A 161 23.17 -18.37 18.72
CA ILE A 161 24.51 -17.76 18.68
C ILE A 161 24.46 -16.31 18.22
N HIS A 162 25.51 -15.55 18.56
CA HIS A 162 25.65 -14.19 18.07
C HIS A 162 25.85 -14.13 16.55
N ARG A 163 25.28 -13.12 15.88
CA ARG A 163 25.34 -12.95 14.40
C ARG A 163 26.74 -13.02 13.81
N ASN A 164 27.76 -12.51 14.52
CA ASN A 164 29.15 -12.53 14.06
C ASN A 164 29.68 -13.96 13.89
N ASN A 165 29.21 -14.91 14.71
CA ASN A 165 29.58 -16.31 14.56
C ASN A 165 29.01 -16.92 13.28
N VAL A 166 27.80 -16.51 12.87
CA VAL A 166 27.21 -16.92 11.59
C VAL A 166 28.04 -16.37 10.42
N TYR A 167 28.45 -15.10 10.47
CA TYR A 167 29.34 -14.52 9.46
C TYR A 167 30.66 -15.28 9.36
N TYR A 168 31.25 -15.67 10.49
CA TYR A 168 32.46 -16.49 10.53
C TYR A 168 32.24 -17.86 9.87
N LEU A 169 31.13 -18.55 10.15
CA LEU A 169 30.80 -19.83 9.52
C LEU A 169 30.63 -19.70 8.00
N VAL A 170 29.95 -18.65 7.56
CA VAL A 170 29.84 -18.34 6.12
C VAL A 170 31.21 -18.10 5.50
N GLN A 171 32.08 -17.34 6.15
CA GLN A 171 33.43 -17.07 5.65
C GLN A 171 34.29 -18.34 5.58
N LYS A 172 34.05 -19.31 6.47
CA LYS A 172 34.70 -20.63 6.45
C LYS A 172 34.14 -21.58 5.37
N GLY A 173 33.14 -21.15 4.60
CA GLY A 173 32.54 -21.99 3.55
C GLY A 173 31.64 -23.08 4.10
N CYS A 174 31.11 -22.92 5.32
CA CYS A 174 30.21 -23.90 5.93
C CYS A 174 28.84 -24.00 5.22
N PHE A 175 28.48 -23.00 4.42
CA PHE A 175 27.17 -22.92 3.77
C PHE A 175 27.30 -22.52 2.30
N GLU A 176 26.42 -23.07 1.46
CA GLU A 176 26.12 -22.52 0.14
C GLU A 176 25.30 -21.25 0.33
N THR A 177 25.77 -20.15 -0.27
CA THR A 177 25.15 -18.84 -0.09
C THR A 177 24.77 -18.18 -1.39
N ILE A 178 23.67 -17.44 -1.37
CA ILE A 178 23.17 -16.62 -2.47
C ILE A 178 23.37 -15.16 -2.08
N GLN A 179 24.11 -14.43 -2.91
CA GLN A 179 24.28 -12.99 -2.72
C GLN A 179 23.10 -12.26 -3.36
N THR A 180 22.29 -11.57 -2.55
CA THR A 180 21.30 -10.61 -3.02
C THR A 180 21.82 -9.19 -2.79
N PRO A 181 21.22 -8.17 -3.43
CA PRO A 181 21.55 -6.77 -3.14
C PRO A 181 21.29 -6.37 -1.68
N ARG A 182 20.36 -7.04 -0.99
CA ARG A 182 20.00 -6.76 0.41
C ARG A 182 20.87 -7.49 1.41
N THR A 183 21.14 -8.77 1.17
CA THR A 183 21.83 -9.64 2.13
C THR A 183 22.42 -10.86 1.44
N LYS A 184 23.36 -11.50 2.13
CA LYS A 184 23.71 -12.88 1.85
C LYS A 184 22.66 -13.80 2.48
N LEU A 185 22.15 -14.73 1.70
CA LEU A 185 21.22 -15.78 2.11
C LEU A 185 21.97 -17.12 2.16
N ILE A 186 21.60 -17.99 3.09
CA ILE A 186 22.08 -19.38 3.19
C ILE A 186 21.01 -20.29 2.61
N ARG A 187 21.37 -21.21 1.71
CA ARG A 187 20.42 -22.24 1.26
C ARG A 187 20.11 -23.18 2.42
N LYS A 188 18.84 -23.43 2.70
CA LYS A 188 18.41 -24.20 3.87
C LYS A 188 18.92 -25.64 3.82
N ASP A 189 18.86 -26.29 2.66
CA ASP A 189 19.43 -27.62 2.41
C ASP A 189 20.93 -27.70 2.73
N SER A 190 21.68 -26.63 2.46
CA SER A 190 23.08 -26.53 2.83
C SER A 190 23.28 -26.33 4.33
N PHE A 191 22.41 -25.57 4.98
CA PHE A 191 22.42 -25.44 6.44
C PHE A 191 22.14 -26.78 7.12
N ASP A 192 21.12 -27.51 6.66
CA ASP A 192 20.72 -28.80 7.21
C ASP A 192 21.85 -29.84 7.07
N ARG A 193 22.45 -29.97 5.87
CA ARG A 193 23.62 -30.84 5.65
C ARG A 193 24.81 -30.49 6.54
N TRP A 194 25.10 -29.20 6.69
CA TRP A 194 26.18 -28.75 7.57
C TRP A 194 25.88 -29.08 9.03
N TYR A 195 24.63 -28.88 9.47
CA TYR A 195 24.20 -29.12 10.85
C TYR A 195 24.27 -30.60 11.24
N GLU A 196 23.90 -31.50 10.34
CA GLU A 196 24.02 -32.96 10.52
C GLU A 196 25.48 -33.43 10.60
N GLY A 197 26.39 -32.75 9.89
CA GLY A 197 27.82 -33.11 9.82
C GLY A 197 28.68 -32.55 10.95
N GLN A 198 28.10 -31.83 11.91
CA GLN A 198 28.84 -31.16 12.99
C GLN A 198 28.28 -31.56 14.37
N ASN A 199 29.08 -31.40 15.42
CA ASN A 199 28.71 -31.75 16.80
C ASN A 199 28.82 -30.57 17.80
N LYS A 200 29.18 -29.38 17.33
CA LYS A 200 29.48 -28.20 18.14
C LYS A 200 28.25 -27.35 18.45
N TYR A 201 27.42 -27.11 17.45
CA TYR A 201 26.24 -26.26 17.53
C TYR A 201 24.99 -27.10 17.74
N ARG A 202 24.02 -26.54 18.45
CA ARG A 202 22.70 -27.16 18.70
C ARG A 202 21.60 -26.20 18.27
N ILE A 203 20.56 -26.73 17.63
CA ILE A 203 19.35 -25.98 17.36
C ILE A 203 18.64 -25.71 18.69
N VAL A 204 18.32 -24.45 18.93
CA VAL A 204 17.51 -24.01 20.06
C VAL A 204 16.09 -23.88 19.52
N SER A 205 15.22 -24.85 19.83
CA SER A 205 13.81 -24.81 19.42
C SER A 205 13.12 -23.64 20.11
N ALA A 206 12.77 -22.60 19.35
CA ALA A 206 11.95 -21.49 19.82
C ALA A 206 10.46 -21.87 19.79
N VAL A 207 10.02 -22.61 20.79
CA VAL A 207 8.69 -22.37 21.38
C VAL A 207 8.99 -21.72 22.72
N ASP A 208 8.38 -20.57 22.96
CA ASP A 208 8.50 -19.69 24.13
C ASP A 208 9.68 -18.70 24.14
N GLY A 209 9.31 -17.42 24.23
CA GLY A 209 10.26 -16.32 24.47
C GLY A 209 10.01 -15.10 23.59
N GLY A 210 8.85 -14.45 23.76
CA GLY A 210 8.67 -13.09 23.25
C GLY A 210 9.65 -12.12 23.94
N ASP A 211 10.32 -11.31 23.13
CA ASP A 211 11.03 -10.08 23.50
C ASP A 211 11.09 -9.27 22.20
N LYS A 212 10.44 -8.10 22.02
CA LYS A 212 10.58 -6.87 22.79
C LYS A 212 12.01 -6.68 23.28
N ASP A 213 12.91 -6.38 22.35
CA ASP A 213 13.87 -5.30 22.57
C ASP A 213 14.60 -4.92 21.28
N GLY A 214 14.85 -3.60 21.13
CA GLY A 214 15.86 -3.08 20.20
C GLY A 214 15.35 -2.42 18.93
N ILE A 215 14.42 -1.46 19.05
CA ILE A 215 14.51 -0.27 18.20
C ILE A 215 15.88 0.34 18.47
N HIS A 216 16.79 0.24 17.51
CA HIS A 216 17.93 1.14 17.46
C HIS A 216 17.50 2.39 16.69
N CYS A 217 17.50 3.50 17.40
CA CYS A 217 17.49 4.86 16.88
C CYS A 217 18.60 5.07 15.84
#